data_AF-A0A4R0PER2-F1
#
_entry.id   AF-A0A4R0PER2-F1
#
_cell.length_a   1.000
_cell.length_b   1.000
_cell.length_c   1.000
_cell.angle_alpha   90.00
_cell.angle_beta   90.00
_cell.angle_gamma   90.00
#
_symmetry.space_group_name_H-M   'P 1'
#
loop_
_entity.id
_entity.type
_entity.pdbx_description
1 polymer ?
#
loop_
_entity_poly.entity_id
_entity_poly.type
_entity_poly.pdbx_seq_one_letter_code
_entity_poly.pdbx_strand_id
1 'polypeptide(L)'
;MSSEQPTSQELAEDRTEWAEDRTILANERTFAGWMRTGLAAVGVGLGFQAVFRATEPTWVAKLGATVFILIGIAIFLTARRRACAVLDRLNSHAAEPAKDRTFGLMALAFSTGSVLLGAVVWLFL
;
A
#
# COMPACT_ATOMS: atom_id res chain seq x y z
N MET A 1 24.77 30.40 -35.18
CA MET A 1 23.81 29.37 -34.75
C MET A 1 22.66 30.10 -34.07
N SER A 2 21.65 30.51 -34.84
CA SER A 2 20.50 31.24 -34.30
C SER A 2 19.63 30.23 -33.57
N SER A 3 19.48 30.37 -32.25
CA SER A 3 18.57 29.54 -31.47
C SER A 3 17.12 29.92 -31.84
N GLU A 4 16.42 29.04 -32.54
CA GLU A 4 14.96 29.13 -32.65
C GLU A 4 14.38 29.08 -31.23
N GLN A 5 13.63 30.12 -30.87
CA GLN A 5 12.95 30.19 -29.58
C GLN A 5 11.70 29.30 -29.65
N PRO A 6 11.49 28.38 -28.70
CA PRO A 6 10.31 27.53 -28.69
C PRO A 6 9.04 28.37 -28.59
N THR A 7 8.00 27.93 -29.28
CA THR A 7 6.70 28.57 -29.32
C THR A 7 6.00 28.49 -27.96
N SER A 8 5.01 29.36 -27.73
CA SER A 8 4.22 29.32 -26.49
C SER A 8 3.47 28.00 -26.30
N GLN A 9 3.18 27.28 -27.39
CA GLN A 9 2.50 26.00 -27.35
C GLN A 9 3.46 24.88 -26.91
N GLU A 10 4.65 24.82 -27.50
CA GLU A 10 5.70 23.86 -27.10
C GLU A 10 6.05 24.03 -25.61
N LEU A 11 6.20 25.28 -25.14
CA LEU A 11 6.43 25.57 -23.72
C LEU A 11 5.26 25.16 -22.80
N ALA A 12 4.03 25.09 -23.32
CA ALA A 12 2.87 24.65 -22.55
C ALA A 12 2.77 23.11 -22.50
N GLU A 13 3.15 22.44 -23.59
CA GLU A 13 3.24 20.98 -23.68
C GLU A 13 4.34 20.45 -22.75
N ASP A 14 5.55 21.02 -22.80
CA ASP A 14 6.68 20.66 -21.90
C ASP A 14 6.29 20.75 -20.41
N ARG A 15 5.55 21.81 -20.03
CA ARG A 15 5.09 21.99 -18.65
C ARG A 15 4.09 20.93 -18.22
N THR A 16 3.28 20.44 -19.16
CA THR A 16 2.28 19.39 -18.92
C THR A 16 3.00 18.06 -18.73
N GLU A 17 3.93 17.70 -19.62
CA GLU A 17 4.75 16.49 -19.49
C GLU A 17 5.50 16.46 -18.14
N TRP A 18 6.13 17.58 -17.75
CA TRP A 18 6.83 17.67 -16.47
C TRP A 18 5.89 17.62 -15.25
N ALA A 19 4.61 17.97 -15.42
CA ALA A 19 3.61 17.81 -14.38
C ALA A 19 3.16 16.34 -14.25
N GLU A 20 3.06 15.61 -15.36
CA GLU A 20 2.74 14.18 -15.39
C GLU A 20 3.86 13.36 -14.77
N ASP A 21 5.12 13.59 -15.15
CA ASP A 21 6.29 12.90 -14.59
C ASP A 21 6.36 13.02 -13.06
N ARG A 22 6.07 14.22 -12.52
CA ARG A 22 6.02 14.43 -11.07
C ARG A 22 4.89 13.65 -10.41
N THR A 23 3.76 13.50 -11.09
CA THR A 23 2.63 12.71 -10.60
C THR A 23 2.96 11.21 -10.61
N ILE A 24 3.63 10.73 -11.66
CA ILE A 24 4.12 9.35 -11.75
C ILE A 24 5.11 9.06 -10.63
N LEU A 25 6.13 9.90 -10.44
CA LEU A 25 7.13 9.72 -9.38
C LEU A 25 6.50 9.77 -7.97
N ALA A 26 5.49 10.61 -7.75
CA ALA A 26 4.75 10.62 -6.49
C ALA A 26 3.95 9.32 -6.28
N ASN A 27 3.36 8.76 -7.33
CA ASN A 27 2.65 7.49 -7.31
C ASN A 27 3.60 6.32 -7.01
N GLU A 28 4.78 6.28 -7.64
CA GLU A 28 5.81 5.26 -7.38
C GLU A 28 6.29 5.30 -5.92
N ARG A 29 6.57 6.49 -5.37
CA ARG A 29 6.92 6.65 -3.95
C ARG A 29 5.81 6.16 -3.02
N THR A 30 4.56 6.47 -3.36
CA THR A 30 3.41 5.98 -2.62
C THR A 30 3.39 4.46 -2.66
N PHE A 31 3.43 3.85 -3.85
CA PHE A 31 3.46 2.40 -4.05
C PHE A 31 4.60 1.73 -3.25
N ALA A 32 5.82 2.27 -3.30
CA ALA A 32 6.94 1.77 -2.51
C ALA A 32 6.67 1.84 -0.99
N GLY A 33 6.03 2.91 -0.52
CA GLY A 33 5.55 3.03 0.86
C GLY A 33 4.56 1.92 1.23
N TRP A 34 3.59 1.64 0.37
CA TRP A 34 2.66 0.53 0.56
C TRP A 34 3.37 -0.82 0.59
N MET A 35 4.31 -1.07 -0.32
CA MET A 35 5.09 -2.30 -0.34
C MET A 35 5.85 -2.52 0.96
N ARG A 36 6.43 -1.46 1.54
CA ARG A 36 7.08 -1.52 2.85
C ARG A 36 6.12 -1.94 3.95
N THR A 37 4.93 -1.33 4.01
CA THR A 37 3.93 -1.66 5.04
C THR A 37 3.41 -3.09 4.92
N GLY A 38 3.20 -3.58 3.69
CA GLY A 38 2.76 -4.96 3.45
C GLY A 38 3.83 -5.97 3.83
N LEU A 39 5.09 -5.71 3.50
CA LEU A 39 6.20 -6.56 3.89
C LEU A 39 6.39 -6.60 5.42
N ALA A 40 6.25 -5.46 6.10
CA ALA A 40 6.30 -5.40 7.56
C ALA A 40 5.18 -6.24 8.19
N ALA A 41 3.95 -6.16 7.67
CA ALA A 41 2.84 -6.99 8.15
C ALA A 41 3.12 -8.48 7.98
N VAL A 42 3.59 -8.91 6.79
CA VAL A 42 4.00 -10.30 6.55
C VAL A 42 5.13 -10.73 7.51
N GLY A 43 6.12 -9.86 7.72
CA GLY A 43 7.23 -10.11 8.65
C GLY A 43 6.76 -10.34 10.09
N VAL A 44 5.78 -9.56 10.57
CA VAL A 44 5.14 -9.77 11.87
C VAL A 44 4.45 -11.13 11.92
N GLY A 45 3.71 -11.50 10.85
CA GLY A 45 3.06 -12.81 10.77
C GLY A 45 4.05 -13.98 10.82
N LEU A 46 5.19 -13.86 10.14
CA LEU A 46 6.28 -14.85 10.22
C LEU A 46 6.94 -14.87 11.61
N GLY A 47 7.17 -13.70 12.22
CA GLY A 47 7.69 -13.58 13.58
C GLY A 47 6.80 -14.25 14.61
N PHE A 48 5.48 -14.24 14.40
CA PHE A 48 4.51 -14.94 15.26
C PHE A 48 4.76 -16.45 15.35
N GLN A 49 5.08 -17.10 14.22
CA GLN A 49 5.45 -18.52 14.22
C GLN A 49 6.74 -18.79 15.00
N ALA A 50 7.69 -17.84 14.99
CA ALA A 50 8.94 -17.97 15.74
C ALA A 50 8.74 -17.80 17.25
N VAL A 51 7.94 -16.80 17.67
CA VAL A 51 7.71 -16.47 19.08
C VAL A 51 6.88 -17.54 19.79
N PHE A 52 5.81 -18.03 19.15
CA PHE A 52 4.84 -18.94 19.77
C PHE A 52 5.09 -20.42 19.44
N ARG A 53 6.29 -20.77 18.96
CA ARG A 53 6.64 -22.16 18.64
C ARG A 53 6.60 -23.09 19.85
N ALA A 54 6.85 -22.55 21.05
CA ALA A 54 6.96 -23.31 22.30
C ALA A 54 5.71 -23.25 23.19
N THR A 55 4.69 -22.45 22.82
CA THR A 55 3.46 -22.29 23.60
C THR A 55 2.38 -23.26 23.12
N GLU A 56 1.88 -24.10 24.02
CA GLU A 56 0.59 -24.78 23.84
C GLU A 56 -0.51 -23.73 24.11
N PRO A 57 -1.45 -23.45 23.19
CA PRO A 57 -1.81 -24.18 21.97
C PRO A 57 -1.26 -23.56 20.67
N THR A 58 -0.77 -24.41 19.76
CA THR A 58 -0.13 -24.00 18.49
C THR A 58 -1.07 -23.38 17.44
N TRP A 59 -2.39 -23.50 17.60
CA TRP A 59 -3.36 -22.89 16.68
C TRP A 59 -3.35 -21.36 16.76
N VAL A 60 -3.00 -20.82 17.92
CA VAL A 60 -2.94 -19.38 18.18
C VAL A 60 -1.87 -18.72 17.31
N ALA A 61 -0.67 -19.31 17.28
CA ALA A 61 0.44 -18.87 16.44
C ALA A 61 0.08 -18.90 14.95
N LYS A 62 -0.68 -19.93 14.53
CA LYS A 62 -1.14 -20.08 13.14
C LYS A 62 -2.18 -19.04 12.76
N LEU A 63 -3.15 -18.76 13.62
CA LEU A 63 -4.15 -17.73 13.38
C LEU A 63 -3.51 -16.33 13.33
N GLY A 64 -2.66 -15.99 14.30
CA GLY A 64 -1.94 -14.71 14.31
C GLY A 64 -1.11 -14.50 13.04
N ALA A 65 -0.34 -15.51 12.64
CA ALA A 65 0.44 -15.48 11.41
C ALA A 65 -0.46 -15.30 10.16
N THR A 66 -1.55 -16.06 10.08
CA THR A 66 -2.47 -16.02 8.93
C THR A 66 -3.13 -14.66 8.78
N VAL A 67 -3.58 -14.05 9.88
CA VAL A 67 -4.21 -12.71 9.87
C VAL A 67 -3.24 -11.66 9.33
N PHE A 68 -2.01 -11.62 9.82
CA PHE A 68 -1.02 -10.64 9.38
C PHE A 68 -0.55 -10.84 7.94
N ILE A 69 -0.45 -12.09 7.48
CA ILE A 69 -0.18 -12.40 6.07
C ILE A 69 -1.33 -11.92 5.17
N LEU A 70 -2.58 -12.18 5.55
CA LEU A 70 -3.75 -11.71 4.80
C LEU A 70 -3.83 -10.19 4.73
N ILE A 71 -3.49 -9.50 5.83
CA ILE A 71 -3.38 -8.04 5.84
C ILE A 71 -2.31 -7.57 4.84
N GLY A 72 -1.12 -8.19 4.85
CA GLY A 72 -0.06 -7.87 3.89
C GLY A 72 -0.49 -8.05 2.43
N ILE A 73 -1.18 -9.16 2.12
CA ILE A 73 -1.76 -9.42 0.79
C ILE A 73 -2.76 -8.32 0.40
N ALA A 74 -3.65 -7.93 1.31
CA ALA A 74 -4.63 -6.87 1.05
C ALA A 74 -3.94 -5.52 0.75
N ILE A 75 -2.88 -5.17 1.48
CA ILE A 75 -2.06 -3.97 1.21
C ILE A 75 -1.44 -4.05 -0.19
N PHE A 76 -0.84 -5.17 -0.59
CA PHE A 76 -0.24 -5.30 -1.92
C PHE A 76 -1.27 -5.15 -3.06
N LEU A 77 -2.44 -5.78 -2.92
CA LEU A 77 -3.49 -5.72 -3.94
C LEU A 77 -4.04 -4.30 -4.12
N THR A 78 -4.20 -3.58 -3.03
CA THR A 78 -4.73 -2.22 -3.02
C THR A 78 -3.70 -1.20 -3.48
N ALA A 79 -2.43 -1.39 -3.14
CA ALA A 79 -1.30 -0.64 -3.69
C ALA A 79 -1.26 -0.76 -5.21
N ARG A 80 -1.34 -1.99 -5.74
CA ARG A 80 -1.40 -2.25 -7.19
C ARG A 80 -2.61 -1.55 -7.84
N ARG A 81 -3.81 -1.74 -7.29
CA ARG A 81 -5.03 -1.12 -7.82
C ARG A 81 -4.92 0.40 -7.88
N ARG A 82 -4.39 1.03 -6.82
CA ARG A 82 -4.20 2.49 -6.77
C ARG A 82 -3.14 2.96 -7.76
N ALA A 83 -2.01 2.26 -7.84
CA ALA A 83 -0.94 2.61 -8.76
C ALA A 83 -1.42 2.56 -10.22
N CYS A 84 -2.11 1.48 -10.62
CA CYS A 84 -2.70 1.35 -11.96
C CYS A 84 -3.78 2.39 -12.21
N ALA A 85 -4.67 2.66 -11.25
CA ALA A 85 -5.73 3.65 -11.43
C ALA A 85 -5.20 5.07 -11.63
N VAL A 86 -4.06 5.44 -11.01
CA VAL A 86 -3.42 6.74 -11.22
C VAL A 86 -2.78 6.82 -12.62
N LEU A 87 -2.12 5.75 -13.07
CA LEU A 87 -1.55 5.67 -14.42
C LEU A 87 -2.63 5.71 -15.51
N ASP A 88 -3.73 4.99 -15.33
CA ASP A 88 -4.87 5.01 -16.27
C ASP A 88 -5.50 6.40 -16.36
N ARG A 89 -5.57 7.16 -15.26
CA ARG A 89 -6.10 8.53 -15.24
C ARG A 89 -5.23 9.53 -15.99
N LEU A 90 -3.91 9.38 -15.89
CA LEU A 90 -2.96 10.20 -16.65
C LEU A 90 -3.12 9.90 -18.16
N ASN A 91 -3.14 8.63 -18.55
CA ASN A 91 -3.34 8.26 -19.96
C ASN A 91 -4.71 8.66 -20.52
N SER A 92 -5.77 8.55 -19.72
CA SER A 92 -7.14 8.84 -20.18
C SER A 92 -7.56 10.30 -20.05
N HIS A 93 -6.75 11.17 -19.44
CA HIS A 93 -7.07 12.57 -19.11
C HIS A 93 -8.43 12.74 -18.38
N ALA A 94 -8.97 11.67 -17.79
CA ALA A 94 -10.29 11.61 -17.21
C ALA A 94 -10.21 11.76 -15.68
N ALA A 95 -10.62 12.92 -15.17
CA ALA A 95 -10.63 13.22 -13.75
C ALA A 95 -11.91 12.68 -13.07
N GLU A 96 -11.91 11.42 -12.66
CA GLU A 96 -12.94 10.91 -11.74
C GLU A 96 -12.44 10.90 -10.28
N PRO A 97 -13.26 11.23 -9.26
CA PRO A 97 -12.84 11.20 -7.87
C PRO A 97 -12.60 9.75 -7.37
N ALA A 98 -11.47 9.51 -6.71
CA ALA A 98 -11.17 8.20 -6.12
C ALA A 98 -12.00 7.99 -4.84
N LYS A 99 -12.60 6.80 -4.68
CA LYS A 99 -13.47 6.47 -3.53
C LYS A 99 -12.63 6.10 -2.30
N ASP A 100 -12.79 6.83 -1.20
CA ASP A 100 -11.95 6.75 0.03
C ASP A 100 -12.07 5.46 0.86
N ARG A 101 -13.02 4.56 0.54
CA ARG A 101 -13.36 3.41 1.40
C ARG A 101 -12.21 2.42 1.65
N THR A 102 -11.23 2.36 0.76
CA THR A 102 -10.15 1.37 0.83
C THR A 102 -9.19 1.61 2.00
N PHE A 103 -8.95 2.87 2.37
CA PHE A 103 -8.09 3.19 3.53
C PHE A 103 -8.73 2.79 4.85
N GLY A 104 -10.03 3.03 5.00
CA GLY A 104 -10.79 2.62 6.19
C GLY A 104 -10.79 1.11 6.41
N LEU A 105 -10.85 0.32 5.32
CA LEU A 105 -10.83 -1.14 5.40
C LEU A 105 -9.50 -1.68 5.93
N MET A 106 -8.38 -1.07 5.57
CA MET A 106 -7.05 -1.48 6.08
C MET A 106 -6.85 -1.10 7.52
N ALA A 107 -7.25 0.13 7.89
CA ALA A 107 -7.19 0.58 9.27
C ALA A 107 -7.99 -0.36 10.17
N LEU A 108 -9.21 -0.72 9.75
CA LEU A 108 -10.05 -1.69 10.46
C LEU A 108 -9.38 -3.05 10.56
N ALA A 109 -8.79 -3.56 9.46
CA ALA A 109 -8.12 -4.86 9.46
C ALA A 109 -6.90 -4.90 10.41
N PHE A 110 -6.07 -3.86 10.42
CA PHE A 110 -4.95 -3.73 11.36
C PHE A 110 -5.41 -3.62 12.80
N SER A 111 -6.43 -2.81 13.07
CA SER A 111 -7.01 -2.66 14.41
C SER A 111 -7.58 -3.99 14.91
N THR A 112 -8.33 -4.70 14.06
CA THR A 112 -8.92 -6.00 14.40
C THR A 112 -7.84 -7.05 14.64
N GLY A 113 -6.81 -7.09 13.78
CA GLY A 113 -5.65 -7.96 13.95
C GLY A 113 -4.91 -7.70 15.26
N SER A 114 -4.64 -6.43 15.59
CA SER A 114 -3.96 -6.07 16.84
C SER A 114 -4.79 -6.40 18.09
N VAL A 115 -6.10 -6.16 18.06
CA VAL A 115 -7.00 -6.48 19.19
C VAL A 115 -7.07 -7.98 19.41
N LEU A 116 -7.22 -8.77 18.35
CA LEU A 116 -7.20 -10.24 18.43
C LEU A 116 -5.88 -10.75 19.04
N LEU A 117 -4.75 -10.18 18.62
CA LEU A 117 -3.45 -10.55 19.20
C LEU A 117 -3.35 -10.16 20.68
N GLY A 118 -3.77 -8.96 21.05
CA GLY A 118 -3.73 -8.50 22.44
C GLY A 118 -4.58 -9.38 23.35
N ALA A 119 -5.78 -9.74 22.90
CA ALA A 119 -6.66 -10.66 23.63
C ALA A 119 -6.04 -12.05 23.79
N VAL A 120 -5.41 -12.57 22.73
CA VAL A 120 -4.69 -13.84 22.77
C VAL A 120 -3.56 -13.81 23.79
N VAL A 121 -2.69 -12.79 23.75
CA VAL A 121 -1.55 -12.71 24.68
C VAL A 121 -2.05 -12.62 26.11
N TRP A 122 -3.10 -11.84 26.37
CA TRP A 122 -3.68 -11.70 27.70
C TRP A 122 -4.34 -12.98 28.24
N LEU A 123 -4.92 -13.81 27.36
CA LEU A 123 -5.61 -15.04 27.78
C LEU A 123 -4.66 -16.22 28.01
N PHE A 124 -3.49 -16.22 27.37
CA PHE A 124 -2.53 -17.34 27.40
C PHE A 124 -1.24 -17.04 28.19
N LEU A 125 -1.06 -15.81 28.67
CA LEU A 125 0.06 -15.37 29.53
C LEU A 125 -0.48 -14.97 30.91
#